data_AF-A0A438DN59-F1
#
_entry.id   AF-A0A438DN59-F1
#
_cell.length_a   1.000
_cell.length_b   1.000
_cell.length_c   1.000
_cell.angle_alpha   90.00
_cell.angle_beta   90.00
_cell.angle_gamma   90.00
#
_symmetry.space_group_name_H-M   'P 1'
#
loop_
_entity.id
_entity.type
_entity.pdbx_description
1 polymer ?
#
loop_
_entity_poly.entity_id
_entity_poly.type
_entity_poly.pdbx_seq_one_letter_code
_entity_poly.pdbx_strand_id
1 'polypeptide(L)'
;MVSEEQFGKGKRVKQPFVRLKDYVTHTIRVSPSASSSFQSKSSSTPYPLAHYVNCDKFFAQHRFFLAVVTTGCEPSTYAEAIKDERWREAMRKEIHSLENNGTWTGENLPPGKKAIGSK
;
A
#
# COMPACT_ATOMS: atom_id res chain seq x y z
N MET A 1 11.92 21.09 39.52
CA MET A 1 11.61 21.60 38.17
C MET A 1 11.83 20.46 37.21
N VAL A 2 10.77 19.80 36.75
CA VAL A 2 10.85 18.67 35.83
C VAL A 2 10.67 19.22 34.42
N SER A 3 11.69 19.04 33.58
CA SER A 3 11.63 19.44 32.17
C SER A 3 10.75 18.45 31.41
N GLU A 4 9.65 18.94 30.85
CA GLU A 4 8.81 18.15 29.94
C GLU A 4 9.53 17.95 28.61
N GLU A 5 9.97 16.73 28.33
CA GLU A 5 10.47 16.37 27.00
C GLU A 5 9.30 16.26 26.02
N GLN A 6 9.24 17.23 25.11
CA GLN A 6 8.13 17.37 24.17
C GLN A 6 8.42 16.64 22.85
N PHE A 7 8.16 15.32 22.83
CA PHE A 7 8.22 14.52 21.61
C PHE A 7 6.90 14.59 20.81
N GLY A 8 6.74 15.64 19.99
CA GLY A 8 5.57 15.83 19.12
C GLY A 8 5.82 15.49 17.65
N LYS A 9 4.86 14.80 17.00
CA LYS A 9 4.80 14.66 15.53
C LYS A 9 4.77 16.05 14.89
N GLY A 10 5.72 16.32 13.97
CA GLY A 10 5.79 17.59 13.23
C GLY A 10 7.12 18.35 13.37
N LYS A 11 7.98 17.99 14.33
CA LYS A 11 9.31 18.61 14.50
C LYS A 11 10.46 17.86 13.81
N ARG A 12 10.16 16.91 12.91
CA ARG A 12 11.18 16.16 12.18
C ARG A 12 11.89 17.11 11.21
N VAL A 13 13.19 17.33 11.42
CA VAL A 13 14.04 18.03 10.46
C VAL A 13 14.02 17.24 9.16
N LYS A 14 13.54 17.86 8.08
CA LYS A 14 13.52 17.24 6.75
C LYS A 14 14.95 17.25 6.21
N GLN A 15 15.65 16.12 6.35
CA GLN A 15 16.91 15.93 5.64
C GLN A 15 16.63 15.53 4.19
N PRO A 16 17.26 16.19 3.20
CA PRO A 16 17.16 15.75 1.82
C PRO A 16 17.83 14.39 1.66
N PHE A 17 17.19 13.50 0.91
CA PHE A 17 17.70 12.14 0.71
C PHE A 17 19.01 12.17 -0.08
N VAL A 18 20.09 11.68 0.53
CA VAL A 18 21.46 11.80 -0.01
C VAL A 18 21.62 11.12 -1.37
N ARG A 19 20.88 10.02 -1.61
CA ARG A 19 20.97 9.23 -2.85
C ARG A 19 20.38 9.92 -4.08
N LEU A 20 19.58 10.96 -3.90
CA LEU A 20 18.88 11.65 -5.00
C LEU A 20 19.55 12.96 -5.42
N LYS A 21 20.72 13.30 -4.84
CA LYS A 21 21.43 14.55 -5.13
C LYS A 21 21.79 14.70 -6.62
N ASP A 22 22.09 13.59 -7.29
CA ASP A 22 22.53 13.58 -8.69
C ASP A 22 21.36 13.47 -9.68
N TYR A 23 20.13 13.36 -9.16
CA TYR A 23 18.92 13.24 -9.98
C TYR A 23 18.17 14.56 -9.99
N VAL A 24 17.86 15.03 -11.20
CA VAL A 24 17.03 16.22 -11.39
C VAL A 24 15.59 15.87 -11.02
N THR A 25 15.16 16.27 -9.83
CA THR A 25 13.76 16.18 -9.39
C THR A 25 13.11 17.56 -9.50
N HIS A 26 11.82 17.62 -9.86
CA HIS A 26 11.03 18.85 -9.94
C HIS A 26 11.40 19.86 -11.06
N THR A 27 11.82 19.41 -12.24
CA THR A 27 12.10 20.29 -13.41
C THR A 27 10.89 20.88 -14.11
N ILE A 28 9.67 20.49 -13.75
CA ILE A 28 8.48 20.90 -14.48
C ILE A 28 8.06 22.30 -14.03
N ARG A 29 8.43 23.32 -14.81
CA ARG A 29 7.81 24.65 -14.74
C ARG A 29 6.59 24.62 -15.65
N VAL A 30 5.39 24.58 -15.07
CA VAL A 30 4.15 24.67 -15.86
C VAL A 30 4.04 26.10 -16.39
N SER A 31 4.33 26.30 -17.67
CA SER A 31 4.03 27.55 -18.38
C SER A 31 2.57 27.47 -18.87
N PRO A 32 1.72 28.49 -18.62
CA PRO A 32 0.28 28.37 -18.83
C PRO A 32 -0.19 28.44 -20.30
N SER A 33 0.71 28.32 -21.29
CA SER A 33 0.36 28.56 -22.70
C SER A 33 1.01 27.55 -23.63
N ALA A 34 0.34 26.42 -23.86
CA ALA A 34 0.36 25.69 -25.13
C ALA A 34 -0.78 24.66 -25.13
N SER A 35 -1.84 25.01 -25.84
CA SER A 35 -3.00 24.17 -26.13
C SER A 35 -2.60 22.91 -26.92
N SER A 36 -2.63 21.74 -26.28
CA SER A 36 -2.76 20.45 -26.97
C SER A 36 -4.10 19.84 -26.61
N SER A 37 -4.97 19.73 -27.60
CA SER A 37 -6.33 19.29 -27.50
C SER A 37 -6.43 17.77 -27.31
N PHE A 38 -6.32 17.26 -26.08
CA PHE A 38 -6.85 15.94 -25.73
C PHE A 38 -7.41 15.93 -24.30
N GLN A 39 -8.75 15.89 -24.26
CA GLN A 39 -9.61 15.45 -23.17
C GLN A 39 -9.42 16.09 -21.79
N SER A 40 -10.33 17.01 -21.51
CA SER A 40 -10.71 17.49 -20.19
C SER A 40 -11.10 16.33 -19.25
N LYS A 41 -10.15 15.89 -18.45
CA LYS A 41 -10.37 15.49 -17.05
C LYS A 41 -9.26 16.16 -16.26
N SER A 42 -9.61 16.84 -15.17
CA SER A 42 -8.70 17.54 -14.28
C SER A 42 -7.67 16.58 -13.65
N SER A 43 -6.65 16.20 -14.40
CA SER A 43 -5.49 15.50 -13.87
C SER A 43 -4.58 16.55 -13.26
N SER A 44 -4.39 16.53 -11.94
CA SER A 44 -3.41 17.36 -11.25
C SER A 44 -1.96 17.00 -11.61
N THR A 45 -1.75 16.09 -12.56
CA THR A 45 -0.44 15.56 -12.95
C THR A 45 -0.22 15.75 -14.46
N PRO A 46 0.72 16.60 -14.89
CA PRO A 46 0.95 16.90 -16.30
C PRO A 46 1.52 15.71 -17.09
N TYR A 47 2.11 14.72 -16.41
CA TYR A 47 2.63 13.49 -17.02
C TYR A 47 2.22 12.29 -16.16
N PRO A 48 1.01 11.74 -16.35
CA PRO A 48 0.59 10.53 -15.69
C PRO A 48 1.56 9.38 -16.00
N LEU A 49 2.05 8.68 -14.97
CA LEU A 49 3.01 7.59 -15.14
C LEU A 49 2.49 6.48 -16.07
N ALA A 50 1.16 6.27 -16.08
CA ALA A 50 0.48 5.31 -16.93
C ALA A 50 0.73 5.53 -18.44
N HIS A 51 1.12 6.73 -18.88
CA HIS A 51 1.43 7.01 -20.30
C HIS A 51 2.87 6.61 -20.69
N TYR A 52 3.76 6.40 -19.72
CA TYR A 52 5.18 6.15 -19.96
C TYR A 52 5.68 4.81 -19.41
N VAL A 53 4.95 4.22 -18.45
CA VAL A 53 5.24 2.91 -17.89
C VAL A 53 4.25 1.90 -18.46
N ASN A 54 4.72 1.08 -19.40
CA ASN A 54 3.98 -0.04 -19.94
C ASN A 54 4.85 -1.32 -19.97
N CYS A 55 4.20 -2.47 -20.16
CA CYS A 55 4.87 -3.77 -20.19
C CYS A 55 5.20 -4.24 -21.62
N ASP A 56 5.08 -3.36 -22.62
CA ASP A 56 5.14 -3.71 -24.06
C ASP A 56 6.53 -4.11 -24.52
N LYS A 57 7.57 -3.76 -23.75
CA LYS A 57 8.96 -4.16 -24.02
C LYS A 57 9.37 -5.46 -23.33
N PHE A 58 8.53 -6.03 -22.47
CA PHE A 58 8.82 -7.32 -21.84
C PHE A 58 8.59 -8.48 -22.80
N PHE A 59 9.34 -9.57 -22.65
CA PHE A 59 9.10 -10.80 -23.40
C PHE A 59 7.73 -11.40 -23.04
N ALA A 60 7.17 -12.20 -23.96
CA ALA A 60 5.84 -12.79 -23.82
C ALA A 60 5.66 -13.56 -22.50
N GLN A 61 6.67 -14.34 -22.09
CA GLN A 61 6.64 -15.10 -20.83
C GLN A 61 6.52 -14.19 -19.61
N HIS A 62 7.23 -13.06 -19.61
CA HIS A 62 7.19 -12.11 -18.51
C HIS A 62 5.86 -11.34 -18.46
N ARG A 63 5.29 -10.99 -19.63
CA ARG A 63 3.93 -10.41 -19.68
C ARG A 63 2.88 -11.37 -19.17
N PHE A 64 2.97 -12.65 -19.53
CA PHE A 64 2.04 -13.68 -19.04
C PHE A 64 2.12 -13.80 -17.51
N PHE A 65 3.33 -13.90 -16.97
CA PHE A 65 3.55 -13.92 -15.52
C PHE A 65 2.94 -12.70 -14.83
N LEU A 66 3.24 -11.49 -15.32
CA LEU A 66 2.69 -10.25 -14.77
C LEU A 66 1.16 -10.24 -14.84
N ALA A 67 0.58 -10.64 -15.97
CA ALA A 67 -0.87 -10.70 -16.11
C ALA A 67 -1.49 -11.66 -15.07
N VAL A 68 -0.92 -12.85 -14.87
CA VAL A 68 -1.40 -13.78 -13.85
C VAL A 68 -1.34 -13.16 -12.45
N VAL A 69 -0.24 -12.46 -12.12
CA VAL A 69 -0.08 -11.80 -10.81
C VAL A 69 -1.06 -10.64 -10.63
N THR A 70 -1.26 -9.80 -11.65
CA THR A 70 -2.11 -8.60 -11.55
C THR A 70 -3.60 -8.90 -11.74
N THR A 71 -3.95 -10.04 -12.32
CA THR A 71 -5.37 -10.44 -12.50
C THR A 71 -6.02 -10.84 -11.17
N GLY A 72 -5.24 -11.28 -10.19
CA GLY A 72 -5.76 -11.60 -8.87
C GLY A 72 -6.36 -10.38 -8.19
N CYS A 73 -7.65 -10.44 -7.85
CA CYS A 73 -8.30 -9.44 -7.01
C CYS A 73 -8.19 -9.87 -5.56
N GLU A 74 -7.51 -9.06 -4.75
CA GLU A 74 -7.46 -9.28 -3.31
C GLU A 74 -8.85 -8.99 -2.71
N PRO A 75 -9.39 -9.89 -1.87
CA PRO A 75 -10.66 -9.66 -1.19
C PRO A 75 -10.55 -8.43 -0.28
N SER A 76 -11.51 -7.53 -0.39
CA SER A 76 -11.53 -6.30 0.40
C SER A 76 -12.17 -6.49 1.77
N THR A 77 -12.94 -7.57 1.94
CA THR A 77 -13.64 -7.88 3.18
C THR A 77 -13.42 -9.33 3.60
N TYR A 78 -13.55 -9.59 4.91
CA TYR A 78 -13.50 -10.95 5.45
C TYR A 78 -14.54 -11.87 4.80
N ALA A 79 -15.75 -11.36 4.54
CA ALA A 79 -16.83 -12.13 3.94
C ALA A 79 -16.55 -12.54 2.48
N GLU A 80 -15.72 -11.79 1.76
CA GLU A 80 -15.19 -12.18 0.44
C GLU A 80 -14.07 -13.21 0.60
N ALA A 81 -13.11 -12.93 1.48
CA ALA A 81 -11.94 -13.79 1.69
C ALA A 81 -12.31 -15.21 2.15
N ILE A 82 -13.30 -15.34 3.03
CA ILE A 82 -13.69 -16.65 3.60
C ILE A 82 -14.31 -17.61 2.56
N LYS A 83 -14.80 -17.08 1.44
CA LYS A 83 -15.35 -17.91 0.35
C LYS A 83 -14.27 -18.55 -0.50
N ASP A 84 -13.06 -17.97 -0.52
CA ASP A 84 -11.93 -18.50 -1.26
C ASP A 84 -11.13 -19.47 -0.37
N GLU A 85 -10.89 -20.67 -0.90
CA GLU A 85 -10.12 -21.71 -0.22
C GLU A 85 -8.67 -21.32 0.03
N ARG A 86 -8.03 -20.59 -0.90
CA ARG A 86 -6.62 -20.18 -0.77
C ARG A 86 -6.45 -19.24 0.42
N TRP A 87 -7.38 -18.32 0.59
CA TRP A 87 -7.39 -17.39 1.72
C TRP A 87 -7.69 -18.10 3.04
N ARG A 88 -8.61 -19.06 3.05
CA ARG A 88 -8.85 -19.94 4.22
C ARG A 88 -7.62 -20.73 4.62
N GLU A 89 -6.90 -21.30 3.67
CA GLU A 89 -5.66 -22.03 3.93
C GLU A 89 -4.56 -21.14 4.47
N ALA A 90 -4.35 -19.96 3.86
CA ALA A 90 -3.38 -18.98 4.32
C ALA A 90 -3.68 -18.54 5.76
N MET A 91 -4.95 -18.23 6.07
CA MET A 91 -5.39 -17.85 7.42
C MET A 91 -5.13 -18.98 8.43
N ARG A 92 -5.41 -20.23 8.07
CA ARG A 92 -5.14 -21.39 8.94
C ARG A 92 -3.64 -21.55 9.23
N LYS A 93 -2.80 -21.37 8.21
CA LYS A 93 -1.33 -21.43 8.35
C LYS A 93 -0.83 -20.33 9.29
N GLU A 94 -1.37 -19.12 9.16
CA GLU A 94 -1.01 -18.00 10.04
C GLU A 94 -1.41 -18.27 11.49
N ILE A 95 -2.65 -18.71 11.74
CA ILE A 95 -3.11 -19.08 13.10
C ILE A 95 -2.19 -20.16 13.71
N HIS A 96 -1.87 -21.20 12.94
CA HIS A 96 -0.97 -22.26 13.41
C HIS A 96 0.45 -21.75 13.71
N SER A 97 0.96 -20.82 12.89
CA SER A 97 2.23 -20.13 13.13
C SER A 97 2.20 -19.36 14.46
N LEU A 98 1.12 -18.62 14.72
CA LEU A 98 0.96 -17.83 15.95
C LEU A 98 0.89 -18.70 17.21
N GLU A 99 0.20 -19.85 17.11
CA GLU A 99 0.13 -20.85 18.17
C GLU A 99 1.50 -21.48 18.44
N ASN A 100 2.21 -21.90 17.39
CA ASN A 100 3.54 -22.51 17.51
C ASN A 100 4.57 -21.55 18.10
N ASN A 101 4.46 -20.26 17.76
CA ASN A 101 5.34 -19.23 18.29
C ASN A 101 4.95 -18.80 19.72
N GLY A 102 3.87 -19.33 20.29
CA GLY A 102 3.37 -18.97 21.62
C GLY A 102 3.05 -17.48 21.76
N THR A 103 2.85 -16.77 20.66
CA THR A 103 2.65 -15.30 20.66
C THR A 103 1.18 -14.96 20.89
N TRP A 104 0.27 -15.87 20.52
CA TRP A 104 -1.17 -15.71 20.70
C TRP A 104 -1.75 -16.91 21.43
N THR A 105 -2.54 -16.65 22.46
CA THR A 105 -3.35 -17.65 23.16
C THR A 105 -4.80 -17.22 23.11
N GLY A 106 -5.68 -18.09 22.61
CA GLY A 106 -7.12 -17.84 22.66
C GLY A 106 -7.63 -17.91 24.09
N GLU A 107 -8.15 -16.81 24.62
CA GLU A 107 -8.78 -16.76 25.94
C GLU A 107 -10.29 -16.52 25.84
N ASN A 108 -11.02 -17.10 26.79
CA ASN A 108 -12.44 -16.82 26.93
C ASN A 108 -12.63 -15.42 27.52
N LEU A 109 -13.65 -14.72 27.02
CA LEU A 109 -14.02 -13.42 27.54
C LEU A 109 -14.47 -13.55 29.02
N PRO A 110 -13.86 -12.83 29.96
CA PRO A 110 -14.25 -12.93 31.36
C PRO A 110 -15.68 -12.40 31.58
N PRO A 111 -16.37 -12.91 32.63
CA PRO A 111 -17.75 -12.55 32.89
C PRO A 111 -17.93 -11.03 33.09
N GLY A 112 -18.96 -10.47 32.45
CA GLY A 112 -19.27 -9.04 32.52
C GLY A 112 -18.43 -8.15 31.60
N LYS A 113 -17.52 -8.69 30.79
CA LYS A 113 -16.80 -7.94 29.75
C LYS A 113 -17.45 -8.14 28.39
N LYS A 114 -17.29 -7.14 27.51
CA LYS A 114 -17.73 -7.17 26.11
C LYS A 114 -16.51 -7.16 25.20
N ALA A 115 -16.48 -8.07 24.23
CA ALA A 115 -15.45 -8.06 23.20
C ALA A 115 -15.56 -6.78 22.37
N ILE A 116 -14.42 -6.15 22.09
CA ILE A 116 -14.37 -5.00 21.18
C ILE A 116 -14.39 -5.58 19.77
N GLY A 117 -15.49 -5.36 19.05
CA GLY A 117 -15.56 -5.69 17.63
C GLY A 117 -14.77 -4.66 16.82
N SER A 118 -14.00 -5.13 15.84
CA SER A 118 -13.53 -4.26 14.76
C SER A 118 -14.66 -4.12 13.74
N LYS A 119 -14.92 -2.89 13.29
CA LYS A 119 -15.91 -2.59 12.25
C LYS A 119 -15.27 -2.67 10.88
#